data_AF-A0A954SGT2-F1
#
_entry.id   AF-A0A954SGT2-F1
#
_cell.length_a   1.000
_cell.length_b   1.000
_cell.length_c   1.000
_cell.angle_alpha   90.00
_cell.angle_beta   90.00
_cell.angle_gamma   90.00
#
_symmetry.space_group_name_H-M   'P 1'
#
loop_
_entity.id
_entity.type
_entity.pdbx_description
1 polymer ?
#
loop_
_entity_poly.entity_id
_entity_poly.type
_entity_poly.pdbx_seq_one_letter_code
_entity_poly.pdbx_strand_id
1 'polypeptide(L)'
;MSEPEDLQSIPLMDRFRKAEYIARELSEHLKQGFLPRLSGLRTAVKIFDPAEVSDQEILDRTLAVLEADKFAVELQNRLMTYLQSIRDEMQPLLFTEEKLPESTREQTIDFDFEDLIDE
;
A
#
# COMPACT_ATOMS: atom_id res chain seq x y z
N MET A 1 8.63 18.04 -10.26
CA MET A 1 9.21 16.68 -10.40
C MET A 1 10.49 16.69 -9.60
N SER A 2 10.50 16.05 -8.44
CA SER A 2 11.72 15.90 -7.64
C SER A 2 12.62 14.86 -8.30
N GLU A 3 13.94 15.06 -8.28
CA GLU A 3 14.91 14.08 -8.78
C GLU A 3 14.70 12.70 -8.14
N PRO A 4 15.01 11.60 -8.85
CA PRO A 4 14.94 10.27 -8.25
C PRO A 4 15.94 10.20 -7.09
N GLU A 5 15.41 10.21 -5.87
CA GLU A 5 16.19 10.00 -4.66
C GLU A 5 16.80 8.59 -4.74
N ASP A 6 18.14 8.50 -4.73
CA ASP A 6 18.80 7.19 -4.68
C ASP A 6 18.55 6.57 -3.31
N LEU A 7 17.52 5.72 -3.23
CA LEU A 7 17.12 5.08 -1.99
C LEU A 7 18.21 4.20 -1.38
N GLN A 8 19.20 3.74 -2.17
CA GLN A 8 20.32 2.95 -1.66
C GLN A 8 21.35 3.82 -0.91
N SER A 9 21.32 5.15 -1.11
CA SER A 9 22.12 6.10 -0.34
C SER A 9 21.54 6.42 1.05
N ILE A 10 20.28 6.04 1.30
CA ILE A 10 19.58 6.27 2.57
C ILE A 10 19.83 5.08 3.51
N PRO A 11 20.17 5.31 4.79
CA PRO A 11 20.31 4.24 5.77
C PRO A 11 19.05 3.37 5.86
N LEU A 12 19.22 2.04 5.98
CA LEU A 12 18.12 1.08 6.04
C LEU A 12 17.09 1.41 7.13
N MET A 13 17.54 1.82 8.31
CA MET A 13 16.66 2.22 9.42
C MET A 13 15.79 3.44 9.06
N ASP A 14 16.34 4.40 8.30
CA ASP A 14 15.60 5.57 7.85
C ASP A 14 14.60 5.23 6.74
N ARG A 15 14.93 4.25 5.87
CA ARG A 15 13.96 3.66 4.92
C ARG A 15 12.79 2.99 5.64
N PHE A 16 13.04 2.21 6.70
CA PHE A 16 11.96 1.61 7.51
C PHE A 16 11.06 2.66 8.13
N ARG A 17 11.64 3.69 8.77
CA ARG A 17 10.87 4.81 9.36
C ARG A 17 10.05 5.55 8.31
N LYS A 18 10.62 5.75 7.13
CA LYS A 18 9.93 6.43 6.03
C LYS A 18 8.79 5.59 5.47
N ALA A 19 8.99 4.28 5.30
CA ALA A 19 7.94 3.34 4.92
C ALA A 19 6.81 3.32 5.96
N GLU A 20 7.12 3.26 7.26
CA GLU A 20 6.12 3.32 8.33
C GLU A 20 5.32 4.62 8.28
N TYR A 21 6.00 5.76 8.13
CA TYR A 21 5.36 7.06 7.99
C TYR A 21 4.38 7.10 6.80
N ILE A 22 4.82 6.67 5.61
CA ILE A 22 3.98 6.66 4.41
C ILE A 22 2.81 5.68 4.57
N ALA A 23 3.01 4.53 5.21
CA ALA A 23 1.93 3.58 5.48
C ALA A 23 0.85 4.17 6.40
N ARG A 24 1.27 4.94 7.43
CA ARG A 24 0.34 5.66 8.31
C ARG A 24 -0.41 6.74 7.54
N GLU A 25 0.29 7.55 6.76
CA GLU A 25 -0.29 8.60 5.91
C GLU A 25 -1.31 8.02 4.92
N LEU A 26 -0.99 6.91 4.26
CA LEU A 26 -1.89 6.20 3.36
C LEU A 26 -3.14 5.69 4.10
N SER A 27 -2.97 5.06 5.26
CA SER A 27 -4.10 4.61 6.09
C SER A 27 -5.01 5.78 6.50
N GLU A 28 -4.43 6.89 6.94
CA GLU A 28 -5.18 8.09 7.34
C GLU A 28 -5.94 8.69 6.16
N HIS A 29 -5.28 8.85 5.01
CA HIS A 29 -5.91 9.35 3.79
C HIS A 29 -7.05 8.44 3.31
N LEU A 30 -6.88 7.12 3.35
CA LEU A 30 -7.94 6.19 3.00
C LEU A 30 -9.15 6.35 3.91
N LYS A 31 -8.93 6.46 5.23
CA LYS A 31 -10.00 6.58 6.24
C LYS A 31 -10.72 7.93 6.19
N GLN A 32 -9.99 9.02 6.08
CA GLN A 32 -10.52 10.38 6.25
C GLN A 32 -10.81 11.08 4.92
N GLY A 33 -10.08 10.74 3.86
CA GLY A 33 -10.19 11.35 2.55
C GLY A 33 -11.00 10.50 1.58
N PHE A 34 -10.49 9.31 1.24
CA PHE A 34 -11.02 8.50 0.15
C PHE A 34 -12.37 7.84 0.46
N LEU A 35 -12.45 7.04 1.53
CA LEU A 35 -13.66 6.27 1.85
C LEU A 35 -14.91 7.15 2.05
N PRO A 36 -14.85 8.29 2.76
CA PRO A 36 -16.01 9.17 2.90
C PRO A 36 -16.50 9.72 1.57
N ARG A 37 -15.59 10.11 0.66
CA ARG A 37 -15.93 10.63 -0.68
C ARG A 37 -16.57 9.56 -1.53
N LEU A 38 -16.00 8.34 -1.54
CA LEU A 38 -16.56 7.22 -2.28
C LEU A 38 -17.96 6.85 -1.77
N SER A 39 -18.15 6.81 -0.45
CA SER A 39 -19.47 6.59 0.16
C SER A 39 -20.46 7.69 -0.21
N GLY A 40 -20.02 8.96 -0.18
CA GLY A 40 -20.82 10.12 -0.57
C GLY A 40 -21.26 10.09 -2.03
N LEU A 41 -20.37 9.70 -2.95
CA LEU A 41 -20.70 9.50 -4.37
C LEU A 41 -21.69 8.35 -4.53
N ARG A 42 -21.44 7.20 -3.89
CA ARG A 42 -22.32 6.03 -3.94
C ARG A 42 -23.73 6.34 -3.46
N THR A 43 -23.88 7.19 -2.45
CA THR A 43 -25.19 7.64 -1.96
C THR A 43 -25.85 8.57 -2.97
N ALA A 44 -25.12 9.55 -3.52
CA ALA A 44 -25.65 10.51 -4.47
C ALA A 44 -26.14 9.84 -5.77
N VAL A 45 -25.40 8.87 -6.31
CA VAL A 45 -25.76 8.13 -7.54
C VAL A 45 -27.06 7.31 -7.39
N LYS A 46 -27.48 7.01 -6.16
CA LYS A 46 -28.74 6.29 -5.90
C LYS A 46 -29.97 7.20 -5.87
N ILE A 47 -29.78 8.51 -5.84
CA ILE A 47 -30.86 9.49 -5.86
C ILE A 47 -31.13 9.83 -7.32
N PHE A 48 -32.31 9.41 -7.82
CA PHE A 48 -32.72 9.60 -9.22
C PHE A 48 -33.54 10.88 -9.43
N ASP A 49 -33.66 11.72 -8.40
CA ASP A 49 -34.34 13.01 -8.49
C ASP A 49 -33.33 14.13 -8.80
N PRO A 50 -33.37 14.74 -10.01
CA PRO A 50 -32.46 15.82 -10.38
C PRO A 50 -32.68 17.11 -9.58
N ALA A 51 -33.81 17.26 -8.87
CA ALA A 51 -34.03 18.38 -7.94
C ALA A 51 -33.30 18.17 -6.60
N GLU A 52 -32.98 16.93 -6.23
CA GLU A 52 -32.23 16.60 -5.03
C GLU A 52 -30.73 16.43 -5.28
N VAL A 53 -30.36 15.82 -6.42
CA VAL A 53 -28.97 15.65 -6.84
C VAL A 53 -28.85 15.94 -8.32
N SER A 54 -28.16 17.03 -8.65
CA SER A 54 -27.91 17.39 -10.06
C SER A 54 -26.77 16.57 -10.67
N ASP A 55 -26.75 16.46 -12.01
CA ASP A 55 -25.65 15.85 -12.76
C ASP A 55 -24.30 16.53 -12.45
N GLN A 56 -24.31 17.86 -12.26
CA GLN A 56 -23.12 18.60 -11.87
C GLN A 56 -22.60 18.15 -10.50
N GLU A 57 -23.49 17.89 -9.55
CA GLU A 57 -23.09 17.41 -8.23
C GLU A 57 -22.53 15.98 -8.29
N ILE A 58 -23.08 15.11 -9.13
CA ILE A 58 -22.49 13.78 -9.39
C ILE A 58 -21.10 13.91 -10.00
N LEU A 59 -20.92 14.82 -10.96
CA LEU A 59 -19.63 15.08 -11.57
C LEU A 59 -18.61 15.57 -10.53
N ASP A 60 -18.97 16.56 -9.71
CA ASP A 60 -18.11 17.12 -8.68
C ASP A 60 -17.68 16.05 -7.66
N ARG A 61 -18.63 15.21 -7.22
CA ARG A 61 -18.34 14.09 -6.31
C ARG A 61 -17.44 13.05 -6.96
N THR A 62 -17.63 12.76 -8.25
CA THR A 62 -16.76 11.86 -9.03
C THR A 62 -15.33 12.39 -9.08
N LEU A 63 -15.16 13.66 -9.44
CA LEU A 63 -13.84 14.31 -9.50
C LEU A 63 -13.15 14.28 -8.14
N ALA A 64 -13.89 14.57 -7.06
CA ALA A 64 -13.38 14.52 -5.70
C ALA A 64 -12.89 13.13 -5.27
N VAL A 65 -13.54 12.05 -5.74
CA VAL A 65 -13.10 10.67 -5.52
C VAL A 65 -11.84 10.36 -6.32
N LEU A 66 -11.81 10.72 -7.60
CA LEU A 66 -10.66 10.47 -8.47
C LEU A 66 -9.39 11.21 -7.99
N GLU A 67 -9.54 12.42 -7.48
CA GLU A 67 -8.44 13.17 -6.88
C GLU A 67 -7.90 12.47 -5.62
N ALA A 68 -8.80 12.00 -4.76
CA ALA A 68 -8.40 11.26 -3.56
C ALA A 68 -7.75 9.91 -3.92
N ASP A 69 -8.24 9.21 -4.94
CA ASP A 69 -7.65 7.97 -5.45
C ASP A 69 -6.23 8.21 -5.97
N LYS A 70 -6.05 9.23 -6.79
CA LYS A 70 -4.75 9.60 -7.36
C LYS A 70 -3.69 9.82 -6.27
N PHE A 71 -4.05 10.51 -5.19
CA PHE A 71 -3.15 10.71 -4.06
C PHE A 71 -2.84 9.40 -3.31
N ALA A 72 -3.83 8.52 -3.13
CA ALA A 72 -3.61 7.21 -2.53
C ALA A 72 -2.65 6.34 -3.36
N VAL A 73 -2.83 6.32 -4.68
CA VAL A 73 -1.95 5.61 -5.63
C VAL A 73 -0.52 6.16 -5.57
N GLU A 74 -0.36 7.48 -5.48
CA GLU A 74 0.97 8.08 -5.34
C GLU A 74 1.68 7.63 -4.05
N LEU A 75 0.98 7.67 -2.90
CA LEU A 75 1.51 7.19 -1.63
C LEU A 75 1.82 5.70 -1.67
N GLN A 76 0.94 4.89 -2.26
CA GLN A 76 1.16 3.46 -2.41
C GLN A 76 2.41 3.17 -3.25
N ASN A 77 2.58 3.84 -4.39
CA ASN A 77 3.76 3.66 -5.25
C ASN A 77 5.05 4.03 -4.51
N ARG A 78 5.04 5.13 -3.76
CA ARG A 78 6.17 5.54 -2.92
C ARG A 78 6.46 4.49 -1.84
N LEU A 79 5.45 4.01 -1.13
CA LEU A 79 5.59 2.96 -0.12
C LEU A 79 6.20 1.69 -0.71
N MET A 80 5.68 1.23 -1.84
CA MET A 80 6.19 0.05 -2.54
C MET A 80 7.66 0.21 -2.94
N THR A 81 8.07 1.42 -3.33
CA THR A 81 9.47 1.71 -3.67
C THR A 81 10.39 1.56 -2.45
N TYR A 82 9.99 2.11 -1.28
CA TYR A 82 10.75 1.93 -0.03
C TYR A 82 10.77 0.47 0.42
N LEU A 83 9.63 -0.23 0.39
CA LEU A 83 9.54 -1.65 0.78
C LEU A 83 10.40 -2.55 -0.11
N GLN A 84 10.43 -2.28 -1.42
CA GLN A 84 11.28 -3.01 -2.35
C GLN A 84 12.76 -2.73 -2.05
N SER A 85 13.15 -1.46 -1.85
CA SER A 85 14.52 -1.10 -1.47
C SER A 85 14.96 -1.77 -0.15
N ILE A 86 14.07 -1.87 0.84
CA ILE A 86 14.34 -2.59 2.10
C ILE A 86 14.53 -4.09 1.83
N ARG A 87 13.64 -4.69 1.05
CA ARG A 87 13.71 -6.12 0.68
C ARG A 87 15.03 -6.43 -0.01
N ASP A 88 15.43 -5.62 -0.98
CA ASP A 88 16.64 -5.84 -1.79
C ASP A 88 17.91 -5.81 -0.92
N GLU A 89 17.96 -4.99 0.13
CA GLU A 89 19.10 -4.96 1.06
C GLU A 89 19.06 -6.08 2.11
N MET A 90 17.88 -6.47 2.56
CA MET A 90 17.73 -7.53 3.56
C MET A 90 17.90 -8.93 2.98
N GLN A 91 17.55 -9.15 1.72
CA GLN A 91 17.58 -10.47 1.09
C GLN A 91 18.99 -11.10 1.14
N PRO A 92 20.09 -10.42 0.77
CA PRO A 92 21.43 -10.98 0.90
C PRO A 92 21.81 -11.32 2.33
N LEU A 93 21.37 -10.54 3.33
CA LEU A 93 21.69 -10.75 4.74
C LEU A 93 20.98 -11.99 5.31
N LEU A 94 19.71 -12.19 4.92
CA LEU A 94 18.90 -13.32 5.35
C LEU A 94 19.28 -14.62 4.64
N PHE A 95 19.86 -14.54 3.44
CA PHE A 95 20.25 -15.69 2.62
C PHE A 95 21.77 -15.76 2.38
N THR A 96 22.58 -15.15 3.26
CA THR A 96 24.02 -15.31 3.19
C THR A 96 24.33 -16.80 3.39
N GLU A 97 24.96 -17.42 2.40
CA GLU A 97 25.32 -18.83 2.36
C GLU A 97 26.06 -19.28 3.64
N GLU A 98 25.32 -19.74 4.64
CA GLU A 98 25.75 -20.95 5.33
C GLU A 98 25.77 -22.02 4.24
N LYS A 99 26.97 -22.39 3.79
CA LYS A 99 27.20 -23.76 3.33
C LYS A 99 26.79 -24.68 4.47
N LEU A 100 25.49 -24.98 4.55
CA LEU A 100 24.99 -26.09 5.33
C LEU A 100 25.78 -27.31 4.85
N PRO A 101 26.50 -28.03 5.73
CA PRO A 101 27.11 -29.28 5.34
C PRO A 101 26.03 -30.17 4.72
N GLU A 102 26.37 -30.87 3.64
CA GLU A 102 25.48 -31.73 2.82
C GLU A 102 24.74 -32.83 3.62
N SER A 103 24.86 -32.90 4.94
CA SER A 103 24.27 -33.91 5.81
C SER A 103 22.85 -33.61 6.31
N THR A 104 22.22 -32.47 5.98
CA THR A 104 20.87 -32.14 6.49
C THR A 104 19.81 -32.01 5.38
N ARG A 105 20.00 -32.71 4.26
CA ARG A 105 18.90 -33.02 3.34
C ARG A 105 18.05 -34.14 3.94
N GLU A 106 17.18 -33.79 4.87
CA GLU A 106 15.89 -34.45 5.13
C GLU A 106 15.21 -33.75 6.31
N GLN A 107 14.46 -32.70 5.99
CA GLN A 107 13.18 -32.33 6.62
C GLN A 107 12.71 -31.03 5.94
N THR A 108 12.21 -31.17 4.72
CA THR A 108 11.19 -30.25 4.21
C THR A 108 9.98 -30.38 5.14
N ILE A 109 9.82 -29.44 6.06
CA ILE A 109 8.53 -29.22 6.70
C ILE A 109 7.68 -28.52 5.65
N ASP A 110 6.77 -29.27 5.06
CA ASP A 110 5.67 -28.72 4.26
C ASP A 110 4.80 -27.91 5.23
N PHE A 111 4.83 -26.60 5.10
CA PHE A 111 3.97 -25.72 5.90
C PHE A 111 2.78 -25.33 5.02
N ASP A 112 1.72 -26.14 5.09
CA ASP A 112 0.44 -25.84 4.45
C ASP A 112 -0.27 -24.73 5.23
N PHE A 113 -0.49 -23.59 4.56
CA PHE A 113 -1.18 -22.43 5.13
C PHE A 113 -2.70 -22.62 5.26
N GLU A 114 -3.25 -23.77 4.85
CA GLU A 114 -4.69 -24.07 4.94
C GLU A 114 -5.15 -24.41 6.38
N ASP A 115 -4.24 -24.75 7.29
CA ASP A 115 -4.58 -25.07 8.69
C ASP A 115 -4.78 -23.84 9.60
N LEU A 116 -4.64 -22.61 9.07
CA LEU A 116 -4.74 -21.37 9.86
C LEU A 116 -6.07 -20.61 9.70
N ILE A 117 -7.07 -21.21 9.06
CA ILE A 117 -8.42 -20.65 8.93
C ILE A 117 -9.42 -21.65 9.50
N ASP A 118 -9.43 -21.77 10.82
CA ASP A 118 -10.63 -22.11 11.59
C ASP A 118 -10.38 -21.76 13.07
N GLU A 119 -10.80 -20.56 13.48
CA GLU A 119 -11.31 -20.27 14.82
C GLU A 119 -12.21 -19.02 14.82
#